data_AF-A0A9D3RIY6-F1
#
_entry.id   AF-A0A9D3RIY6-F1
#
_cell.length_a   1.000
_cell.length_b   1.000
_cell.length_c   1.000
_cell.angle_alpha   90.00
_cell.angle_beta   90.00
_cell.angle_gamma   90.00
#
_symmetry.space_group_name_H-M   'P 1'
#
loop_
_entity.id
_entity.type
_entity.pdbx_description
1 polymer ?
#
loop_
_entity_poly.entity_id
_entity_poly.type
_entity_poly.pdbx_seq_one_letter_code
_entity_poly.pdbx_strand_id
1 'polypeptide(L)'
;MSGKIKSRSAANADSLSGGVSCDERILRDCHQIYIDSDSGLISLAQSVGVTLLPPRKKITVMLMGNHSAGKSSFINWYVEEHIQRTGVAIETQGFSFVTSGRKRESLTGNATLHLYPHFRPLQEFKGVSEYLGTEICTSRQKRFSLVTFVDTPGLVDGDMKYPFDVDQAILWLGKLCDLVLVFFDPMGQALCKRTLNIVEMLNECQGEKLRFYLSKADEAGSESDRQRVMMQIVQELCKRPGLNKCGFDMPTIYIPNPNKSSMDNRRARCKGCVLGLLGFCVPLLMLAFLVLGSLSKEVLDMTLGPNGTEALSLYLSPVVKAFESVPVQHQLYCSGGLVLLSFILLLLARLFFRTRPTLSGRQKRQLQEKLEYVQEVVKNKKKNLYEEYLRQSVADHDMD
;
A
#
# COMPACT_ATOMS: atom_id res chain seq x y z
N MET A 1 -19.01 -20.89 60.26
CA MET A 1 -19.68 -20.87 58.94
C MET A 1 -18.87 -19.94 58.04
N SER A 2 -18.03 -20.48 57.17
CA SER A 2 -17.07 -19.72 56.35
C SER A 2 -17.56 -19.66 54.90
N GLY A 3 -17.81 -18.44 54.41
CA GLY A 3 -18.31 -18.16 53.08
C GLY A 3 -17.22 -18.34 52.02
N LYS A 4 -17.47 -19.21 51.04
CA LYS A 4 -16.61 -19.39 49.87
C LYS A 4 -16.73 -18.19 48.94
N ILE A 5 -15.62 -17.46 48.78
CA ILE A 5 -15.42 -16.43 47.75
C ILE A 5 -15.28 -17.15 46.39
N LYS A 6 -16.26 -16.99 45.50
CA LYS A 6 -16.15 -17.40 44.10
C LYS A 6 -15.19 -16.45 43.37
N SER A 7 -14.06 -16.99 42.92
CA SER A 7 -13.17 -16.35 41.93
C SER A 7 -13.97 -16.03 40.66
N ARG A 8 -14.04 -14.75 40.29
CA ARG A 8 -14.61 -14.30 39.01
C ARG A 8 -13.61 -14.64 37.91
N SER A 9 -13.89 -15.69 37.15
CA SER A 9 -13.21 -16.01 35.90
C SER A 9 -13.29 -14.83 34.93
N ALA A 10 -12.16 -14.50 34.29
CA ALA A 10 -12.07 -13.46 33.27
C ALA A 10 -13.17 -13.62 32.20
N ALA A 11 -13.83 -12.51 31.86
CA ALA A 11 -15.05 -12.43 31.03
C ALA A 11 -14.89 -12.84 29.54
N ASN A 12 -13.87 -13.65 29.21
CA ASN A 12 -13.60 -14.12 27.85
C ASN A 12 -13.71 -15.65 27.69
N ALA A 13 -14.03 -16.40 28.75
CA ALA A 13 -14.38 -17.81 28.61
C ALA A 13 -15.82 -17.95 28.10
N ASP A 14 -15.94 -18.58 26.92
CA ASP A 14 -17.11 -19.30 26.42
C ASP A 14 -18.37 -18.51 26.01
N SER A 15 -18.43 -18.20 24.71
CA SER A 15 -19.66 -18.10 23.91
C SER A 15 -19.27 -17.98 22.44
N LEU A 16 -19.29 -19.12 21.73
CA LEU A 16 -18.97 -19.27 20.30
C LEU A 16 -20.19 -18.88 19.45
N SER A 17 -20.19 -17.67 18.88
CA SER A 17 -21.12 -17.28 17.80
C SER A 17 -20.41 -16.63 16.60
N GLY A 18 -19.13 -16.97 16.41
CA GLY A 18 -18.33 -16.63 15.22
C GLY A 18 -17.12 -17.56 15.18
N GLY A 19 -16.97 -18.36 14.12
CA GLY A 19 -15.94 -19.38 14.04
C GLY A 19 -14.53 -18.81 14.17
N VAL A 20 -13.74 -19.33 15.12
CA VAL A 20 -12.32 -19.03 15.28
C VAL A 20 -11.56 -19.56 14.06
N SER A 21 -10.70 -18.73 13.46
CA SER A 21 -9.89 -19.10 12.27
C SER A 21 -8.93 -20.24 12.56
N CYS A 22 -8.45 -20.95 11.53
CA CYS A 22 -7.48 -22.04 11.69
C CYS A 22 -6.20 -21.55 12.39
N ASP A 23 -5.67 -20.41 11.95
CA ASP A 23 -4.45 -19.82 12.52
C ASP A 23 -4.61 -19.48 14.01
N GLU A 24 -5.77 -18.94 14.42
CA GLU A 24 -6.08 -18.67 15.83
C GLU A 24 -6.19 -19.96 16.66
N ARG A 25 -6.74 -21.04 16.08
CA ARG A 25 -6.80 -22.34 16.76
C ARG A 25 -5.41 -22.89 16.97
N ILE A 26 -4.57 -22.90 15.94
CA ILE A 26 -3.18 -23.35 16.02
C ILE A 26 -2.43 -22.59 17.12
N LEU A 27 -2.50 -21.26 17.13
CA LEU A 27 -1.81 -20.47 18.15
C LEU A 27 -2.36 -20.71 19.57
N ARG A 28 -3.68 -20.90 19.70
CA ARG A 28 -4.30 -21.23 20.98
C ARG A 28 -3.84 -22.60 21.47
N ASP A 29 -3.80 -23.59 20.59
CA ASP A 29 -3.44 -24.96 20.91
C ASP A 29 -1.94 -25.04 21.24
N CYS A 30 -1.07 -24.35 20.47
CA CYS A 30 0.35 -24.15 20.80
C CYS A 30 0.52 -23.49 22.17
N HIS A 31 -0.21 -22.42 22.48
CA HIS A 31 -0.16 -21.78 23.79
C HIS A 31 -0.58 -22.74 24.90
N GLN A 32 -1.62 -23.55 24.67
CA GLN A 32 -2.12 -24.52 25.64
C GLN A 32 -1.09 -25.60 25.96
N ILE A 33 -0.36 -26.10 24.96
CA ILE A 33 0.73 -27.07 25.14
C ILE A 33 1.81 -26.53 26.10
N TYR A 34 2.04 -25.22 26.13
CA TYR A 34 3.01 -24.63 27.06
C TYR A 34 2.50 -24.56 28.50
N ILE A 35 1.23 -24.17 28.68
CA ILE A 35 0.67 -23.84 30.00
C ILE A 35 -0.13 -24.98 30.65
N ASP A 36 -0.21 -26.15 30.01
CA ASP A 36 -0.93 -27.31 30.52
C ASP A 36 -0.48 -27.68 31.94
N SER A 37 -1.43 -27.93 32.84
CA SER A 37 -1.14 -28.11 34.28
C SER A 37 -0.39 -29.41 34.57
N ASP A 38 -0.66 -30.44 33.78
CA ASP A 38 -0.24 -31.80 34.09
C ASP A 38 1.03 -32.16 33.30
N SER A 39 1.13 -31.70 32.06
CA SER A 39 2.17 -32.06 31.10
C SER A 39 2.73 -30.88 30.29
N GLY A 40 2.50 -29.65 30.76
CA GLY A 40 2.91 -28.44 30.04
C GLY A 40 4.42 -28.30 29.88
N LEU A 41 4.84 -27.75 28.74
CA LEU A 41 6.26 -27.53 28.47
C LEU A 41 6.93 -26.63 29.51
N ILE A 42 6.21 -25.68 30.12
CA ILE A 42 6.75 -24.78 31.14
C ILE A 42 7.13 -25.56 32.42
N SER A 43 6.26 -26.46 32.90
CA SER A 43 6.54 -27.25 34.11
C SER A 43 7.66 -28.25 33.86
N LEU A 44 7.68 -28.90 32.69
CA LEU A 44 8.76 -29.78 32.27
C LEU A 44 10.09 -29.03 32.17
N ALA A 45 10.12 -27.85 31.54
CA ALA A 45 11.34 -27.06 31.43
C ALA A 45 11.86 -26.61 32.80
N GLN A 46 10.98 -26.20 33.72
CA GLN A 46 11.36 -25.86 35.09
C GLN A 46 12.02 -27.03 35.82
N SER A 47 11.57 -28.27 35.60
CA SER A 47 12.17 -29.46 36.20
C SER A 47 13.63 -29.70 35.80
N VAL A 48 14.04 -29.17 34.64
CA VAL A 48 15.42 -29.22 34.12
C VAL A 48 16.15 -27.87 34.22
N GLY A 49 15.61 -26.93 35.00
CA GLY A 49 16.22 -25.61 35.22
C GLY A 49 16.14 -24.65 34.03
N VAL A 50 15.26 -24.90 33.07
CA VAL A 50 15.05 -24.07 31.88
C VAL A 50 13.78 -23.23 32.04
N THR A 51 13.87 -21.93 31.78
CA THR A 51 12.71 -21.04 31.75
C THR A 51 12.15 -20.97 30.34
N LEU A 52 10.91 -21.43 30.15
CA LEU A 52 10.15 -21.25 28.92
C LEU A 52 9.02 -20.23 29.12
N LEU A 53 8.78 -19.43 28.08
CA LEU A 53 7.63 -18.53 28.01
C LEU A 53 6.63 -19.07 26.97
N PRO A 54 5.32 -19.02 27.25
CA PRO A 54 4.33 -19.48 26.29
C PRO A 54 4.25 -18.50 25.11
N PRO A 55 4.01 -19.00 23.88
CA PRO A 55 3.90 -18.15 22.69
C PRO A 55 2.70 -17.19 22.84
N ARG A 56 2.88 -15.92 22.44
CA ARG A 56 1.77 -14.96 22.43
C ARG A 56 0.75 -15.33 21.34
N LYS A 57 -0.53 -15.10 21.63
CA LYS A 57 -1.64 -15.35 20.68
C LYS A 57 -1.74 -14.29 19.59
N LYS A 58 -1.15 -13.12 19.82
CA LYS A 58 -1.10 -12.00 18.87
C LYS A 58 0.29 -11.41 18.85
N ILE A 59 0.70 -10.91 17.70
CA ILE A 59 1.87 -10.06 17.56
C ILE A 59 1.48 -8.61 17.78
N THR A 60 2.40 -7.82 18.35
CA THR A 60 2.23 -6.39 18.56
C THR A 60 3.04 -5.62 17.53
N VAL A 61 2.36 -4.79 16.74
CA VAL A 61 2.96 -3.98 15.68
C VAL A 61 2.79 -2.50 16.03
N MET A 62 3.90 -1.79 16.28
CA MET A 62 3.87 -0.36 16.56
C MET A 62 3.96 0.44 15.26
N LEU A 63 3.14 1.48 15.12
CA LEU A 63 3.23 2.43 14.01
C LEU A 63 3.74 3.75 14.56
N MET A 64 4.87 4.21 14.03
CA MET A 64 5.45 5.50 14.37
C MET A 64 5.76 6.31 13.12
N GLY A 65 6.00 7.61 13.30
CA GLY A 65 6.28 8.54 12.22
C GLY A 65 5.73 9.92 12.51
N ASN A 66 6.05 10.85 11.63
CA ASN A 66 5.71 12.26 11.76
C ASN A 66 4.19 12.47 11.93
N HIS A 67 3.80 13.65 12.41
CA HIS A 67 2.41 14.07 12.39
C HIS A 67 1.83 13.93 10.98
N SER A 68 0.60 13.43 10.90
CA SER A 68 -0.10 13.17 9.64
C SER A 68 0.54 12.15 8.68
N ALA A 69 1.58 11.40 9.04
CA ALA A 69 2.21 10.38 8.16
C ALA A 69 1.32 9.16 7.79
N GLY A 70 0.02 9.19 8.11
CA GLY A 70 -0.93 8.16 7.69
C GLY A 70 -0.98 6.90 8.55
N LYS A 71 -0.46 6.94 9.79
CA LYS A 71 -0.47 5.81 10.75
C LYS A 71 -1.89 5.29 11.01
N SER A 72 -2.77 6.15 11.52
CA SER A 72 -4.17 5.83 11.81
C SER A 72 -4.95 5.41 10.56
N SER A 73 -4.66 6.06 9.42
CA SER A 73 -5.25 5.70 8.12
C SER A 73 -4.82 4.31 7.66
N PHE A 74 -3.58 3.92 7.88
CA PHE A 74 -3.10 2.57 7.58
C PHE A 74 -3.83 1.51 8.42
N ILE A 75 -4.04 1.77 9.72
CA ILE A 75 -4.78 0.85 10.60
C ILE A 75 -6.22 0.68 10.10
N ASN A 76 -6.92 1.79 9.83
CA ASN A 76 -8.29 1.73 9.29
C ASN A 76 -8.34 0.97 7.96
N TRP A 77 -7.36 1.17 7.07
CA TRP A 77 -7.25 0.43 5.81
C TRP A 77 -6.96 -1.07 6.01
N TYR A 78 -6.08 -1.42 6.95
CA TYR A 78 -5.73 -2.80 7.23
C TYR A 78 -6.94 -3.56 7.77
N VAL A 79 -7.65 -2.95 8.72
CA VAL A 79 -8.79 -3.53 9.41
C VAL A 79 -10.08 -3.46 8.58
N GLU A 80 -10.13 -2.60 7.56
CA GLU A 80 -11.30 -2.31 6.71
C GLU A 80 -12.51 -1.77 7.48
N GLU A 81 -12.23 -1.09 8.59
CA GLU A 81 -13.22 -0.43 9.43
C GLU A 81 -12.72 0.97 9.83
N HIS A 82 -13.64 1.90 10.05
CA HIS A 82 -13.31 3.23 10.55
C HIS A 82 -13.26 3.22 12.08
N ILE A 83 -12.07 2.93 12.62
CA ILE A 83 -11.82 2.77 14.06
C ILE A 83 -11.17 4.02 14.63
N GLN A 84 -10.00 4.36 14.10
CA GLN A 84 -9.29 5.57 14.48
C GLN A 84 -9.92 6.77 13.79
N ARG A 85 -10.04 7.88 14.51
CA ARG A 85 -10.41 9.16 13.89
C ARG A 85 -9.23 9.60 13.02
N THR A 86 -9.56 10.08 11.83
CA THR A 86 -8.57 10.58 10.87
C THR A 86 -8.98 11.97 10.43
N GLY A 87 -8.13 12.96 10.71
CA GLY A 87 -8.34 14.36 10.34
C GLY A 87 -7.02 15.13 10.25
N VAL A 88 -7.13 16.45 10.11
CA VAL A 88 -5.99 17.37 9.90
C VAL A 88 -5.39 17.87 11.24
N ALA A 89 -6.18 17.87 12.32
CA ALA A 89 -5.75 18.38 13.62
C ALA A 89 -4.96 17.33 14.42
N ILE A 90 -4.30 17.77 15.50
CA ILE A 90 -3.55 16.89 16.41
C ILE A 90 -4.54 16.06 17.25
N GLU A 91 -5.10 15.01 16.63
CA GLU A 91 -6.11 14.16 17.25
C GLU A 91 -5.46 13.12 18.18
N THR A 92 -4.30 12.58 17.79
CA THR A 92 -3.62 11.50 18.54
C THR A 92 -2.52 12.08 19.41
N GLN A 93 -2.89 12.52 20.62
CA GLN A 93 -1.97 12.96 21.68
C GLN A 93 -1.44 11.79 22.53
N GLY A 94 -2.03 10.60 22.36
CA GLY A 94 -1.77 9.41 23.18
C GLY A 94 -1.57 8.14 22.35
N PHE A 95 -1.32 7.04 23.03
CA PHE A 95 -1.20 5.73 22.40
C PHE A 95 -2.58 5.08 22.26
N SER A 96 -2.87 4.55 21.07
CA SER A 96 -4.08 3.76 20.83
C SER A 96 -3.74 2.33 20.45
N PHE A 97 -4.15 1.38 21.30
CA PHE A 97 -4.07 -0.05 21.01
C PHE A 97 -5.27 -0.47 20.18
N VAL A 98 -5.07 -1.04 19.01
CA VAL A 98 -6.16 -1.49 18.14
C VAL A 98 -6.08 -3.00 17.99
N THR A 99 -7.10 -3.72 18.47
CA THR A 99 -7.09 -5.18 18.49
C THR A 99 -8.45 -5.78 18.15
N SER A 100 -8.46 -7.03 17.69
CA SER A 100 -9.71 -7.75 17.45
C SER A 100 -10.32 -8.28 18.76
N GLY A 101 -11.65 -8.27 18.85
CA GLY A 101 -12.43 -8.87 19.93
C GLY A 101 -13.77 -9.42 19.45
N ARG A 102 -14.62 -9.85 20.40
CA ARG A 102 -15.95 -10.39 20.10
C ARG A 102 -17.00 -9.30 19.86
N LYS A 103 -16.81 -8.14 20.46
CA LYS A 103 -17.69 -6.98 20.37
C LYS A 103 -16.84 -5.72 20.21
N ARG A 104 -17.40 -4.70 19.57
CA ARG A 104 -16.79 -3.39 19.52
C ARG A 104 -16.84 -2.72 20.90
N GLU A 105 -15.70 -2.27 21.37
CA GLU A 105 -15.53 -1.65 22.69
C GLU A 105 -14.35 -0.69 22.66
N SER A 106 -14.45 0.41 23.40
CA SER A 106 -13.39 1.40 23.55
C SER A 106 -13.05 1.52 25.02
N LEU A 107 -11.78 1.32 25.37
CA LEU A 107 -11.25 1.39 26.73
C LEU A 107 -10.29 2.56 26.85
N THR A 108 -10.21 3.17 28.02
CA THR A 108 -9.30 4.28 28.30
C THR A 108 -8.53 4.06 29.59
N GLY A 109 -7.33 4.65 29.64
CA GLY A 109 -6.39 4.62 30.76
C GLY A 109 -6.19 3.25 31.41
N ASN A 110 -6.55 3.13 32.69
CA ASN A 110 -6.30 1.91 33.46
C ASN A 110 -6.99 0.67 32.89
N ALA A 111 -8.13 0.82 32.20
CA ALA A 111 -8.82 -0.31 31.57
C ALA A 111 -7.96 -0.95 30.47
N THR A 112 -7.21 -0.15 29.71
CA THR A 112 -6.23 -0.62 28.72
C THR A 112 -5.14 -1.48 29.37
N LEU A 113 -4.65 -1.07 30.54
CA LEU A 113 -3.57 -1.77 31.26
C LEU A 113 -4.04 -3.03 31.99
N HIS A 114 -5.34 -3.12 32.30
CA HIS A 114 -5.95 -4.37 32.73
C HIS A 114 -6.03 -5.38 31.57
N LEU A 115 -6.30 -4.92 30.35
CA LEU A 115 -6.30 -5.76 29.16
C LEU A 115 -4.89 -6.21 28.76
N TYR A 116 -3.89 -5.34 28.95
CA TYR A 116 -2.48 -5.63 28.67
C TYR A 116 -1.60 -5.50 29.92
N PRO A 117 -1.58 -6.50 30.83
CA PRO A 117 -0.81 -6.42 32.06
C PRO A 117 0.70 -6.23 31.86
N HIS A 118 1.25 -6.71 30.74
CA HIS A 118 2.66 -6.52 30.38
C HIS A 118 2.99 -5.07 29.99
N PHE A 119 1.99 -4.23 29.73
CA PHE A 119 2.15 -2.80 29.52
C PHE A 119 1.98 -1.96 30.79
N ARG A 120 1.71 -2.58 31.96
CA ARG A 120 1.62 -1.85 33.23
C ARG A 120 2.83 -0.96 33.56
N PRO A 121 4.09 -1.33 33.26
CA PRO A 121 5.20 -0.44 33.54
C PRO A 121 5.16 0.89 32.77
N LEU A 122 4.30 1.04 31.74
CA LEU A 122 4.04 2.37 31.16
C LEU A 122 3.55 3.38 32.18
N GLN A 123 2.85 2.96 33.24
CA GLN A 123 2.35 3.87 34.27
C GLN A 123 3.47 4.64 34.99
N GLU A 124 4.71 4.16 34.92
CA GLU A 124 5.89 4.87 35.46
C GLU A 124 6.14 6.20 34.74
N PHE A 125 5.73 6.32 33.46
CA PHE A 125 5.74 7.59 32.74
C PHE A 125 4.59 8.47 33.24
N LYS A 126 4.93 9.50 34.02
CA LYS A 126 3.98 10.45 34.59
C LYS A 126 3.07 11.02 33.50
N GLY A 127 1.76 10.91 33.72
CA GLY A 127 0.74 11.43 32.81
C GLY A 127 0.33 10.47 31.67
N VAL A 128 1.13 9.46 31.32
CA VAL A 128 0.84 8.62 30.13
C VAL A 128 -0.50 7.88 30.24
N SER A 129 -0.89 7.49 31.45
CA SER A 129 -2.12 6.72 31.70
C SER A 129 -3.38 7.42 31.21
N GLU A 130 -3.43 8.75 31.23
CA GLU A 130 -4.59 9.52 30.73
C GLU A 130 -4.67 9.51 29.19
N TYR A 131 -3.54 9.18 28.55
CA TYR A 131 -3.35 9.17 27.11
C TYR A 131 -3.14 7.75 26.56
N LEU A 132 -3.68 6.73 27.25
CA LEU A 132 -3.77 5.36 26.74
C LEU A 132 -5.22 5.04 26.38
N GLY A 133 -5.43 4.52 25.18
CA GLY A 133 -6.72 4.01 24.72
C GLY A 133 -6.59 2.63 24.11
N THR A 134 -7.63 1.81 24.19
CA THR A 134 -7.76 0.59 23.39
C THR A 134 -9.05 0.63 22.59
N GLU A 135 -8.96 0.45 21.29
CA GLU A 135 -10.09 0.20 20.41
C GLU A 135 -10.15 -1.28 20.05
N ILE A 136 -11.25 -1.92 20.43
CA ILE A 136 -11.55 -3.31 20.13
C ILE A 136 -12.56 -3.34 19.00
N CYS A 137 -12.27 -4.04 17.91
CA CYS A 137 -13.21 -4.22 16.80
C CYS A 137 -13.43 -5.70 16.46
N THR A 138 -14.45 -5.98 15.65
CA THR A 138 -14.85 -7.35 15.29
C THR A 138 -14.27 -7.84 13.97
N SER A 139 -13.54 -6.99 13.25
CA SER A 139 -12.95 -7.33 11.95
C SER A 139 -12.05 -8.57 12.02
N ARG A 140 -12.14 -9.38 10.98
CA ARG A 140 -11.28 -10.56 10.74
C ARG A 140 -10.43 -10.40 9.47
N GLN A 141 -10.45 -9.21 8.86
CA GLN A 141 -9.74 -8.95 7.61
C GLN A 141 -8.24 -9.09 7.78
N LYS A 142 -7.56 -9.54 6.72
CA LYS A 142 -6.08 -9.60 6.65
C LYS A 142 -5.41 -10.31 7.84
N ARG A 143 -6.10 -11.28 8.49
CA ARG A 143 -5.65 -11.96 9.73
C ARG A 143 -5.46 -11.02 10.93
N PHE A 144 -6.24 -9.93 10.98
CA PHE A 144 -6.20 -8.96 12.07
C PHE A 144 -6.45 -9.59 13.46
N SER A 145 -7.10 -10.74 13.53
CA SER A 145 -7.27 -11.46 14.79
C SER A 145 -5.96 -11.91 15.45
N LEU A 146 -4.87 -11.96 14.70
CA LEU A 146 -3.53 -12.32 15.16
C LEU A 146 -2.65 -11.10 15.44
N VAL A 147 -3.17 -9.88 15.27
CA VAL A 147 -2.39 -8.65 15.33
C VAL A 147 -3.02 -7.67 16.31
N THR A 148 -2.17 -7.01 17.09
CA THR A 148 -2.52 -5.81 17.85
C THR A 148 -1.67 -4.68 17.32
N PHE A 149 -2.30 -3.61 16.84
CA PHE A 149 -1.58 -2.40 16.45
C PHE A 149 -1.43 -1.46 17.64
N VAL A 150 -0.31 -0.75 17.69
CA VAL A 150 -0.09 0.38 18.61
C VAL A 150 0.10 1.62 17.74
N ASP A 151 -0.94 2.45 17.66
CA ASP A 151 -0.86 3.76 17.02
C ASP A 151 -0.21 4.75 17.99
N THR A 152 0.94 5.31 17.61
CA THR A 152 1.64 6.28 18.45
C THR A 152 1.19 7.71 18.12
N PRO A 153 1.38 8.66 19.05
CA PRO A 153 1.24 10.08 18.73
C PRO A 153 2.06 10.47 17.50
N GLY A 154 1.55 11.43 16.73
CA GLY A 154 2.30 12.03 15.63
C GLY A 154 3.45 12.87 16.17
N LEU A 155 4.68 12.51 15.82
CA LEU A 155 5.88 13.21 16.27
C LEU A 155 6.08 14.50 15.47
N VAL A 156 6.45 15.57 16.18
CA VAL A 156 6.75 16.86 15.59
C VAL A 156 7.97 17.50 16.26
N ASP A 157 8.71 18.28 15.49
CA ASP A 157 9.81 19.12 15.96
C ASP A 157 9.28 20.49 16.44
N GLY A 158 10.09 21.22 17.21
CA GLY A 158 9.76 22.54 17.75
C GLY A 158 9.24 22.50 19.19
N ASP A 159 8.52 23.55 19.60
CA ASP A 159 8.09 23.77 20.99
C ASP A 159 6.85 22.97 21.43
N MET A 160 6.40 22.02 20.61
CA MET A 160 5.26 21.18 20.94
C MET A 160 5.56 20.35 22.19
N LYS A 161 4.80 20.62 23.26
CA LYS A 161 4.87 19.87 24.52
C LYS A 161 3.82 18.78 24.56
N TYR A 162 4.30 17.54 24.56
CA TYR A 162 3.46 16.38 24.87
C TYR A 162 3.14 16.35 26.37
N PRO A 163 1.98 15.81 26.75
CA PRO A 163 1.55 15.77 28.16
C PRO A 163 2.35 14.78 29.02
N PHE A 164 3.21 13.97 28.41
CA PHE A 164 4.12 13.02 29.04
C PHE A 164 5.41 12.91 28.20
N ASP A 165 6.42 12.20 28.72
CA ASP A 165 7.65 11.91 27.98
C ASP A 165 7.39 10.89 26.85
N VAL A 166 6.97 11.42 25.70
CA VAL A 166 6.58 10.60 24.54
C VAL A 166 7.76 9.85 23.94
N ASP A 167 8.98 10.39 24.04
CA ASP A 167 10.18 9.79 23.44
C ASP A 167 10.53 8.52 24.21
N GLN A 168 10.63 8.62 25.54
CA GLN A 168 10.92 7.47 26.38
C GLN A 168 9.79 6.43 26.35
N ALA A 169 8.53 6.86 26.30
CA ALA A 169 7.39 5.95 26.17
C ALA A 169 7.41 5.17 24.84
N ILE A 170 7.74 5.82 23.71
CA ILE A 170 7.88 5.15 22.41
C ILE A 170 9.07 4.18 22.41
N LEU A 171 10.22 4.58 22.96
CA LEU A 171 11.40 3.71 23.06
C LEU A 171 11.11 2.46 23.88
N TRP A 172 10.41 2.64 25.01
CA TRP A 172 10.01 1.54 25.87
C TRP A 172 9.04 0.59 25.16
N LEU A 173 8.00 1.14 24.50
CA LEU A 173 7.03 0.34 23.73
C LEU A 173 7.69 -0.41 22.58
N GLY A 174 8.60 0.25 21.86
CA GLY A 174 9.33 -0.34 20.73
C GLY A 174 10.12 -1.59 21.12
N LYS A 175 10.66 -1.65 22.34
CA LYS A 175 11.36 -2.85 22.85
C LYS A 175 10.44 -4.05 23.05
N LEU A 176 9.16 -3.83 23.38
CA LEU A 176 8.19 -4.90 23.62
C LEU A 176 7.43 -5.36 22.36
N CYS A 177 7.44 -4.53 21.32
CA CYS A 177 6.78 -4.83 20.06
C CYS A 177 7.56 -5.87 19.24
N ASP A 178 6.82 -6.65 18.44
CA ASP A 178 7.39 -7.63 17.51
C ASP A 178 7.86 -6.97 16.23
N LEU A 179 7.21 -5.87 15.83
CA LEU A 179 7.50 -5.12 14.61
C LEU A 179 7.24 -3.63 14.82
N VAL A 180 8.06 -2.78 14.22
CA VAL A 180 7.91 -1.33 14.25
C VAL A 180 7.87 -0.79 12.82
N LEU A 181 6.72 -0.24 12.42
CA LEU A 181 6.51 0.38 11.12
C LEU A 181 6.74 1.89 11.24
N VAL A 182 7.71 2.40 10.50
CA VAL A 182 8.09 3.81 10.48
C VAL A 182 7.56 4.45 9.19
N PHE A 183 6.62 5.38 9.32
CA PHE A 183 5.98 6.06 8.19
C PHE A 183 6.57 7.46 7.99
N PHE A 184 7.00 7.74 6.76
CA PHE A 184 7.38 9.07 6.31
C PHE A 184 6.32 9.64 5.36
N ASP A 185 6.16 10.96 5.36
CA ASP A 185 5.26 11.70 4.47
C ASP A 185 6.08 12.55 3.50
N PRO A 186 5.84 12.50 2.18
CA PRO A 186 6.49 13.40 1.22
C PRO A 186 6.08 14.87 1.38
N MET A 187 4.89 15.15 1.93
CA MET A 187 4.42 16.50 2.21
C MET A 187 5.17 17.07 3.41
N GLY A 188 6.37 17.57 3.16
CA GLY A 188 7.14 18.30 4.17
C GLY A 188 8.56 18.61 3.73
N GLN A 189 9.22 17.74 2.95
CA GLN A 189 10.68 17.71 2.69
C GLN A 189 11.56 17.69 3.95
N ALA A 190 11.11 18.30 5.05
CA ALA A 190 11.64 18.22 6.39
C ALA A 190 11.28 16.86 7.00
N LEU A 191 12.28 15.99 7.06
CA LEU A 191 12.26 14.86 7.98
C LEU A 191 12.21 15.38 9.41
N CYS A 192 11.33 14.81 10.23
CA CYS A 192 11.23 15.19 11.63
C CYS A 192 12.47 14.67 12.39
N LYS A 193 13.31 15.58 12.89
CA LYS A 193 14.55 15.26 13.62
C LYS A 193 14.26 14.39 14.83
N ARG A 194 13.19 14.69 15.57
CA ARG A 194 12.71 13.90 16.72
C ARG A 194 12.36 12.48 16.33
N THR A 195 11.63 12.30 15.23
CA THR A 195 11.30 10.96 14.70
C THR A 195 12.56 10.18 14.38
N LEU A 196 13.50 10.80 13.67
CA LEU A 196 14.75 10.15 13.29
C LEU A 196 15.62 9.80 14.51
N ASN A 197 15.66 10.63 15.56
CA ASN A 197 16.38 10.34 16.81
C ASN A 197 15.81 9.10 17.51
N ILE A 198 14.49 8.98 17.59
CA ILE A 198 13.85 7.80 18.19
C ILE A 198 14.13 6.55 17.34
N VAL A 199 14.04 6.66 16.02
CA VAL A 199 14.36 5.56 15.10
C VAL A 199 15.81 5.10 15.26
N GLU A 200 16.76 6.02 15.40
CA GLU A 200 18.17 5.69 15.63
C GLU A 200 18.36 4.91 16.94
N MET A 201 17.80 5.39 18.05
CA MET A 201 17.84 4.70 19.34
C MET A 201 17.13 3.33 19.30
N LEU A 202 16.01 3.21 18.58
CA LEU A 202 15.35 1.92 18.37
C LEU A 202 16.21 0.98 17.53
N ASN A 203 16.93 1.49 16.55
CA ASN A 203 17.76 0.68 15.67
C ASN A 203 18.95 0.04 16.39
N GLU A 204 19.55 0.75 17.35
CA GLU A 204 20.63 0.23 18.20
C GLU A 204 20.22 -1.05 18.95
N CYS A 205 18.96 -1.12 19.39
CA CYS A 205 18.47 -2.23 20.18
C CYS A 205 17.63 -3.25 19.38
N GLN A 206 16.93 -2.81 18.33
CA GLN A 206 15.82 -3.54 17.69
C GLN A 206 15.80 -3.35 16.16
N GLY A 207 16.95 -3.10 15.53
CA GLY A 207 17.04 -2.77 14.10
C GLY A 207 16.35 -3.75 13.15
N GLU A 208 16.39 -5.06 13.45
CA GLU A 208 15.74 -6.10 12.64
C GLU A 208 14.20 -6.01 12.60
N LYS A 209 13.59 -5.32 13.57
CA LYS A 209 12.15 -5.12 13.68
C LYS A 209 11.67 -3.85 12.98
N LEU A 210 12.57 -2.96 12.57
CA LEU A 210 12.22 -1.69 11.93
C LEU A 210 11.93 -1.89 10.45
N ARG A 211 10.80 -1.35 9.98
CA ARG A 211 10.42 -1.32 8.56
C ARG A 211 10.00 0.09 8.18
N PHE A 212 10.61 0.62 7.14
CA PHE A 212 10.41 1.99 6.69
C PHE A 212 9.44 2.06 5.51
N TYR A 213 8.53 3.03 5.53
CA TYR A 213 7.55 3.21 4.46
C TYR A 213 7.44 4.69 4.10
N LEU A 214 7.45 4.99 2.80
CA LEU A 214 7.04 6.29 2.30
C LEU A 214 5.53 6.27 2.04
N SER A 215 4.77 6.83 2.97
CA SER A 215 3.33 7.01 2.85
C SER A 215 2.98 8.09 1.82
N LYS A 216 1.71 8.16 1.40
CA LYS A 216 1.17 9.21 0.52
C LYS A 216 2.04 9.54 -0.69
N ALA A 217 2.70 8.54 -1.27
CA ALA A 217 3.63 8.78 -2.36
C ALA A 217 2.95 9.40 -3.59
N ASP A 218 1.62 9.26 -3.71
CA ASP A 218 0.79 9.98 -4.69
C ASP A 218 0.76 11.51 -4.50
N GLU A 219 1.07 12.04 -3.31
CA GLU A 219 1.16 13.47 -3.03
C GLU A 219 2.52 14.07 -3.40
N ALA A 220 3.57 13.27 -3.64
CA ALA A 220 4.93 13.75 -3.93
C ALA A 220 5.15 14.24 -5.38
N GLY A 221 4.08 14.42 -6.17
CA GLY A 221 4.18 14.91 -7.55
C GLY A 221 4.57 13.84 -8.57
N SER A 222 5.47 14.19 -9.49
CA SER A 222 5.88 13.30 -10.58
C SER A 222 6.74 12.13 -10.09
N GLU A 223 7.00 11.16 -10.96
CA GLU A 223 7.87 10.03 -10.61
C GLU A 223 9.30 10.46 -10.26
N SER A 224 9.82 11.48 -10.95
CA SER A 224 11.15 12.02 -10.64
C SER A 224 11.17 12.77 -9.30
N ASP A 225 10.08 13.47 -8.95
CA ASP A 225 9.96 14.17 -7.66
C ASP A 225 9.87 13.15 -6.51
N ARG A 226 9.07 12.08 -6.68
CA ARG A 226 9.04 10.96 -5.71
C ARG A 226 10.41 10.35 -5.48
N GLN A 227 11.17 10.10 -6.55
CA GLN A 227 12.53 9.57 -6.45
C GLN A 227 13.47 10.53 -5.71
N ARG A 228 13.37 11.84 -5.96
CA ARG A 228 14.16 12.86 -5.25
C ARG A 228 13.84 12.87 -3.75
N VAL A 229 12.56 12.88 -3.38
CA VAL A 229 12.14 12.84 -1.96
C VAL A 229 12.62 11.55 -1.28
N MET A 230 12.46 10.40 -1.94
CA MET A 230 12.93 9.12 -1.42
C MET A 230 14.46 9.14 -1.21
N MET A 231 15.22 9.65 -2.18
CA MET A 231 16.67 9.79 -2.06
C MET A 231 17.07 10.69 -0.89
N GLN A 232 16.40 11.83 -0.69
CA GLN A 232 16.66 12.72 0.45
C GLN A 232 16.42 11.99 1.79
N ILE A 233 15.31 11.26 1.91
CA ILE A 233 15.00 10.51 3.13
C ILE A 233 16.06 9.44 3.41
N VAL A 234 16.43 8.68 2.38
CA VAL A 234 17.46 7.64 2.49
C VAL A 234 18.81 8.24 2.85
N GLN A 235 19.19 9.39 2.29
CA GLN A 235 20.43 10.09 2.64
C GLN A 235 20.45 10.48 4.12
N GLU A 236 19.38 11.07 4.64
CA GLU A 236 19.28 11.43 6.06
C GLU A 236 19.29 10.21 6.99
N LEU A 237 18.65 9.10 6.60
CA LEU A 237 18.74 7.85 7.34
C LEU A 237 20.17 7.29 7.34
N CYS A 238 20.85 7.32 6.19
CA CYS A 238 22.22 6.83 6.05
C CYS A 238 23.27 7.69 6.79
N LYS A 239 22.95 8.96 7.11
CA LYS A 239 23.80 9.80 7.98
C LYS A 239 23.87 9.28 9.42
N ARG A 240 22.91 8.46 9.85
CA ARG A 240 22.81 7.94 11.21
C ARG A 240 23.42 6.52 11.30
N PRO A 241 24.26 6.24 12.31
CA PRO A 241 24.86 4.93 12.49
C PRO A 241 23.83 3.80 12.54
N GLY A 242 24.11 2.72 11.81
CA GLY A 242 23.29 1.50 11.82
C GLY A 242 22.01 1.54 10.98
N LEU A 243 21.55 2.71 10.50
CA LEU A 243 20.36 2.83 9.63
C LEU A 243 20.69 2.67 8.14
N ASN A 244 21.97 2.63 7.80
CA ASN A 244 22.48 2.43 6.44
C ASN A 244 21.97 1.16 5.76
N LYS A 245 21.71 0.07 6.49
CA LYS A 245 21.18 -1.18 5.91
C LYS A 245 19.69 -1.11 5.61
N CYS A 246 18.95 -0.34 6.40
CA CYS A 246 17.49 -0.36 6.41
C CYS A 246 16.88 0.70 5.48
N GLY A 247 17.62 1.77 5.16
CA GLY A 247 17.14 2.84 4.28
C GLY A 247 16.92 2.42 2.82
N PHE A 248 17.64 1.41 2.32
CA PHE A 248 17.54 1.01 0.91
C PHE A 248 16.25 0.25 0.55
N ASP A 249 15.59 -0.36 1.52
CA ASP A 249 14.32 -1.06 1.34
C ASP A 249 13.17 -0.25 1.98
N MET A 250 12.78 0.84 1.30
CA MET A 250 11.67 1.70 1.71
C MET A 250 10.54 1.65 0.67
N PRO A 251 9.56 0.74 0.83
CA PRO A 251 8.40 0.68 -0.04
C PRO A 251 7.56 1.96 0.00
N THR A 252 6.93 2.25 -1.14
CA THR A 252 6.01 3.40 -1.27
C THR A 252 4.56 2.94 -1.16
N ILE A 253 3.79 3.64 -0.33
CA ILE A 253 2.34 3.48 -0.22
C ILE A 253 1.71 4.65 -0.95
N TYR A 254 0.87 4.37 -1.94
CA TYR A 254 0.16 5.38 -2.72
C TYR A 254 -1.31 5.00 -2.89
N ILE A 255 -2.16 6.01 -2.97
CA ILE A 255 -3.56 5.82 -3.34
C ILE A 255 -3.63 5.65 -4.87
N PRO A 256 -4.19 4.55 -5.39
CA PRO A 256 -4.28 4.35 -6.83
C PRO A 256 -5.11 5.44 -7.50
N ASN A 257 -4.54 6.13 -8.50
CA ASN A 257 -5.30 7.08 -9.30
C ASN A 257 -6.25 6.30 -10.23
N PRO A 258 -7.59 6.46 -10.08
CA PRO A 258 -8.56 5.70 -10.86
C PRO A 258 -8.53 6.05 -12.35
N ASN A 259 -8.07 7.24 -12.72
CA ASN A 259 -8.01 7.70 -14.10
C ASN A 259 -6.82 7.11 -14.88
N LYS A 260 -5.76 6.67 -14.18
CA LYS A 260 -4.56 6.06 -14.81
C LYS A 260 -4.92 4.81 -15.61
N SER A 261 -5.75 3.94 -15.03
CA SER A 261 -6.25 2.73 -15.68
C SER A 261 -7.00 3.00 -17.01
N SER A 262 -7.76 4.10 -17.06
CA SER A 262 -8.52 4.52 -18.24
C SER A 262 -7.60 5.01 -19.36
N MET A 263 -6.53 5.74 -19.01
CA MET A 263 -5.53 6.21 -19.96
C MET A 263 -4.71 5.07 -20.54
N ASP A 264 -4.26 4.15 -19.67
CA ASP A 264 -3.52 2.95 -20.08
C ASP A 264 -4.36 2.07 -21.01
N ASN A 265 -5.65 1.88 -20.69
CA ASN A 265 -6.59 1.18 -21.57
C ASN A 265 -6.77 1.87 -22.92
N ARG A 266 -6.84 3.21 -22.97
CA ARG A 266 -6.94 3.95 -24.23
C ARG A 266 -5.68 3.78 -25.08
N ARG A 267 -4.51 3.84 -24.44
CA ARG A 267 -3.21 3.62 -25.10
C ARG A 267 -3.08 2.19 -25.61
N ALA A 268 -3.50 1.21 -24.82
CA ALA A 268 -3.52 -0.21 -25.16
C ALA A 268 -4.44 -0.47 -26.37
N ARG A 269 -5.66 0.09 -26.39
CA ARG A 269 -6.57 0.04 -27.55
C ARG A 269 -5.95 0.69 -28.78
N CYS A 270 -5.36 1.88 -28.64
CA CYS A 270 -4.73 2.56 -29.78
C CYS A 270 -3.59 1.72 -30.39
N LYS A 271 -2.69 1.20 -29.54
CA LYS A 271 -1.61 0.29 -29.98
C LYS A 271 -2.15 -0.99 -30.62
N GLY A 272 -3.17 -1.61 -30.02
CA GLY A 272 -3.83 -2.79 -30.55
C GLY A 272 -4.48 -2.52 -31.91
N CYS A 273 -5.16 -1.38 -32.08
CA CYS A 273 -5.76 -0.98 -33.35
C CYS A 273 -4.71 -0.73 -34.43
N VAL A 274 -3.62 -0.01 -34.12
CA VAL A 274 -2.54 0.25 -35.08
C VAL A 274 -1.87 -1.05 -35.53
N LEU A 275 -1.53 -1.93 -34.60
CA LEU A 275 -0.94 -3.24 -34.93
C LEU A 275 -1.92 -4.14 -35.68
N GLY A 276 -3.21 -4.08 -35.34
CA GLY A 276 -4.27 -4.81 -36.03
C GLY A 276 -4.44 -4.34 -37.47
N LEU A 277 -4.50 -3.02 -37.70
CA LEU A 277 -4.58 -2.43 -39.03
C LEU A 277 -3.36 -2.83 -39.88
N LEU A 278 -2.15 -2.66 -39.35
CA LEU A 278 -0.92 -3.09 -40.04
C LEU A 278 -0.92 -4.59 -40.34
N GLY A 279 -1.39 -5.41 -39.39
CA GLY A 279 -1.54 -6.85 -39.55
C GLY A 279 -2.50 -7.24 -40.67
N PHE A 280 -3.62 -6.54 -40.85
CA PHE A 280 -4.58 -6.83 -41.93
C PHE A 280 -4.21 -6.20 -43.28
N CYS A 281 -3.53 -5.05 -43.29
CA CYS A 281 -3.14 -4.37 -44.53
C CYS A 281 -2.21 -5.23 -45.40
N VAL A 282 -1.27 -5.96 -44.79
CA VAL A 282 -0.27 -6.75 -45.53
C VAL A 282 -0.91 -7.90 -46.35
N PRO A 283 -1.78 -8.76 -45.79
CA PRO A 283 -2.51 -9.76 -46.57
C PRO A 283 -3.47 -9.16 -47.61
N LEU A 284 -4.13 -8.05 -47.29
CA LEU A 284 -5.04 -7.36 -48.23
C LEU A 284 -4.29 -6.85 -49.47
N LEU A 285 -3.10 -6.27 -49.29
CA LEU A 285 -2.25 -5.83 -50.40
C LEU A 285 -1.73 -7.00 -51.23
N MET A 286 -1.36 -8.11 -50.60
CA MET A 286 -0.95 -9.34 -51.31
C MET A 286 -2.11 -9.95 -52.10
N LEU A 287 -3.32 -9.97 -51.54
CA LEU A 287 -4.52 -10.43 -52.25
C LEU A 287 -4.84 -9.51 -53.45
N ALA A 288 -4.77 -8.19 -53.27
CA ALA A 288 -5.02 -7.23 -54.34
C ALA A 288 -3.98 -7.34 -55.46
N PHE A 289 -2.71 -7.59 -55.12
CA PHE A 289 -1.66 -7.90 -56.09
C PHE A 289 -1.96 -9.20 -56.85
N LEU A 290 -2.38 -10.26 -56.17
CA LEU A 290 -2.74 -11.53 -56.80
C LEU A 290 -3.93 -11.36 -57.76
N VAL A 291 -4.95 -10.59 -57.38
CA VAL A 291 -6.11 -10.27 -58.21
C VAL A 291 -5.69 -9.52 -59.49
N LEU A 292 -4.80 -8.52 -59.39
CA LEU A 292 -4.27 -7.81 -60.56
C LEU A 292 -3.36 -8.67 -61.45
N GLY A 293 -2.61 -9.61 -60.86
CA GLY A 293 -1.66 -10.45 -61.59
C GLY A 293 -2.27 -11.71 -62.21
N SER A 294 -3.40 -12.20 -61.69
CA SER A 294 -4.03 -13.46 -62.14
C SER A 294 -5.28 -13.29 -62.98
N LEU A 295 -6.01 -12.18 -62.85
CA LEU A 295 -7.20 -11.91 -63.64
C LEU A 295 -6.85 -11.08 -64.88
N SER A 296 -7.49 -11.40 -66.01
CA SER A 296 -7.35 -10.58 -67.21
C SER A 296 -8.03 -9.22 -67.01
N LYS A 297 -7.47 -8.18 -67.65
CA LYS A 297 -7.99 -6.81 -67.57
C LYS A 297 -9.46 -6.71 -67.97
N GLU A 298 -9.90 -7.53 -68.92
CA GLU A 298 -11.29 -7.65 -69.37
C GLU A 298 -12.25 -8.13 -68.27
N VAL A 299 -11.84 -9.11 -67.47
CA VAL A 299 -12.63 -9.63 -66.34
C VAL A 299 -12.69 -8.61 -65.21
N LEU A 300 -11.60 -7.87 -64.99
CA LEU A 300 -11.54 -6.79 -64.00
C LEU A 300 -12.46 -5.62 -64.39
N ASP A 301 -12.42 -5.21 -65.65
CA ASP A 301 -13.27 -4.15 -66.20
C ASP A 301 -14.76 -4.52 -66.16
N MET A 302 -15.09 -5.80 -66.35
CA MET A 302 -16.46 -6.30 -66.24
C MET A 302 -16.99 -6.32 -64.79
N THR A 303 -16.12 -6.43 -63.78
CA THR A 303 -16.51 -6.51 -62.35
C THR A 303 -16.43 -5.18 -61.61
N LEU A 304 -15.41 -4.37 -61.85
CA LEU A 304 -15.16 -3.09 -61.16
C LEU A 304 -15.52 -1.87 -62.01
N GLY A 305 -15.76 -2.06 -63.31
CA GLY A 305 -15.91 -0.99 -64.28
C GLY A 305 -14.56 -0.37 -64.70
N PRO A 306 -14.49 0.31 -65.85
CA PRO A 306 -13.26 0.85 -66.40
C PRO A 306 -12.57 1.87 -65.45
N ASN A 307 -13.37 2.70 -64.79
CA ASN A 307 -12.86 3.68 -63.82
C ASN A 307 -12.32 3.01 -62.53
N GLY A 308 -12.90 1.87 -62.13
CA GLY A 308 -12.47 1.12 -60.95
C GLY A 308 -11.15 0.39 -61.16
N THR A 309 -11.01 -0.26 -62.33
CA THR A 309 -9.75 -0.91 -62.75
C THR A 309 -8.60 0.10 -62.87
N GLU A 310 -8.86 1.26 -63.48
CA GLU A 310 -7.87 2.32 -63.63
C GLU A 310 -7.39 2.84 -62.27
N ALA A 311 -8.32 3.15 -61.35
CA ALA A 311 -7.99 3.58 -60.00
C ALA A 311 -7.19 2.52 -59.21
N LEU A 312 -7.60 1.24 -59.28
CA LEU A 312 -6.90 0.15 -58.62
C LEU A 312 -5.46 -0.02 -59.13
N SER A 313 -5.28 0.07 -60.46
CA SER A 313 -3.96 0.00 -61.08
C SER A 313 -3.05 1.17 -60.70
N LEU A 314 -3.61 2.38 -60.57
CA LEU A 314 -2.87 3.58 -60.17
C LEU A 314 -2.31 3.45 -58.75
N TYR A 315 -3.15 3.01 -57.79
CA TYR A 315 -2.74 2.90 -56.38
C TYR A 315 -1.80 1.71 -56.11
N LEU A 316 -1.91 0.61 -56.86
CA LEU A 316 -1.07 -0.57 -56.67
C LEU A 316 0.21 -0.57 -57.52
N SER A 317 0.33 0.30 -58.53
CA SER A 317 1.51 0.41 -59.41
C SER A 317 2.86 0.50 -58.66
N PRO A 318 3.02 1.30 -57.58
CA PRO A 318 4.27 1.32 -56.82
C PRO A 318 4.61 -0.01 -56.15
N VAL A 319 3.59 -0.72 -55.65
CA VAL A 319 3.73 -2.00 -54.96
C VAL A 319 4.10 -3.10 -55.97
N VAL A 320 3.46 -3.10 -57.14
CA VAL A 320 3.74 -4.03 -58.24
C VAL A 320 5.20 -3.88 -58.69
N LYS A 321 5.66 -2.66 -58.95
CA LYS A 321 7.05 -2.39 -59.36
C LYS A 321 8.07 -2.82 -58.30
N ALA A 322 7.76 -2.59 -57.03
CA ALA A 322 8.62 -3.04 -55.93
C ALA A 322 8.69 -4.56 -55.86
N PHE A 323 7.58 -5.27 -56.09
CA PHE A 323 7.56 -6.74 -56.09
C PHE A 323 8.25 -7.35 -57.31
N GLU A 324 8.09 -6.74 -58.49
CA GLU A 324 8.78 -7.13 -59.74
C GLU A 324 10.30 -6.90 -59.68
N SER A 325 10.77 -5.98 -58.84
CA SER A 325 12.21 -5.76 -58.61
C SER A 325 12.89 -6.93 -57.87
N VAL A 326 12.11 -7.82 -57.25
CA VAL A 326 12.61 -8.99 -56.53
C VAL A 326 12.69 -10.19 -57.49
N PRO A 327 13.82 -10.92 -57.56
CA PRO A 327 13.94 -12.11 -58.39
C PRO A 327 12.87 -13.17 -58.06
N VAL A 328 12.35 -13.86 -59.08
CA VAL A 328 11.25 -14.85 -58.97
C VAL A 328 11.51 -15.93 -57.91
N GLN A 329 12.76 -16.38 -57.75
CA GLN A 329 13.13 -17.37 -56.73
C GLN A 329 12.96 -16.87 -55.29
N HIS A 330 13.06 -15.55 -55.07
CA HIS A 330 12.97 -14.92 -53.75
C HIS A 330 11.57 -14.37 -53.45
N GLN A 331 10.72 -14.18 -54.48
CA GLN A 331 9.35 -13.68 -54.33
C GLN A 331 8.51 -14.55 -53.39
N LEU A 332 8.61 -15.88 -53.49
CA LEU A 332 7.88 -16.81 -52.62
C LEU A 332 8.29 -16.68 -51.14
N TYR A 333 9.60 -16.58 -50.87
CA TYR A 333 10.12 -16.39 -49.51
C TYR A 333 9.74 -15.04 -48.92
N CYS A 334 9.78 -13.97 -49.74
CA CYS A 334 9.32 -12.63 -49.34
C CYS A 334 7.82 -12.61 -49.00
N SER A 335 6.97 -13.22 -49.82
CA SER A 335 5.53 -13.34 -49.55
C SER A 335 5.24 -14.17 -48.29
N GLY A 336 5.92 -15.30 -48.11
CA GLY A 336 5.81 -16.12 -46.90
C GLY A 336 6.23 -15.36 -45.64
N GLY A 337 7.34 -14.61 -45.71
CA GLY A 337 7.81 -13.75 -44.61
C GLY A 337 6.84 -12.63 -44.25
N LEU A 338 6.21 -11.99 -45.24
CA LEU A 338 5.19 -10.95 -45.02
C LEU A 338 3.92 -11.50 -44.36
N VAL A 339 3.48 -12.71 -44.75
CA VAL A 339 2.34 -13.40 -44.11
C VAL A 339 2.66 -13.76 -42.66
N LEU A 340 3.86 -14.27 -42.40
CA LEU A 340 4.31 -14.57 -41.04
C LEU A 340 4.36 -13.29 -40.18
N LEU A 341 4.90 -12.19 -40.72
CA LEU A 341 4.95 -10.89 -40.05
C LEU A 341 3.53 -10.37 -39.75
N SER A 342 2.61 -10.47 -40.69
CA SER A 342 1.19 -10.13 -40.49
C SER A 342 0.58 -10.93 -39.35
N PHE A 343 0.81 -12.24 -39.30
CA PHE A 343 0.31 -13.10 -38.23
C PHE A 343 0.89 -12.72 -36.86
N ILE A 344 2.19 -12.42 -36.79
CA ILE A 344 2.85 -11.92 -35.57
C ILE A 344 2.24 -10.58 -35.13
N LEU A 345 2.01 -9.65 -36.05
CA LEU A 345 1.38 -8.35 -35.76
C LEU A 345 -0.05 -8.52 -35.21
N LEU A 346 -0.83 -9.45 -35.75
CA LEU A 346 -2.18 -9.76 -35.26
C LEU A 346 -2.16 -10.43 -33.88
N LEU A 347 -1.20 -11.32 -33.63
CA LEU A 347 -0.98 -11.91 -32.29
C LEU A 347 -0.60 -10.83 -31.28
N LEU A 348 0.33 -9.94 -31.62
CA LEU A 348 0.72 -8.81 -30.79
C LEU A 348 -0.47 -7.87 -30.54
N ALA A 349 -1.24 -7.53 -31.57
CA ALA A 349 -2.46 -6.72 -31.43
C ALA A 349 -3.41 -7.32 -30.39
N ARG A 350 -3.64 -8.63 -30.44
CA ARG A 350 -4.49 -9.36 -29.48
C ARG A 350 -3.95 -9.30 -28.04
N LEU A 351 -2.63 -9.36 -27.86
CA LEU A 351 -2.00 -9.19 -26.55
C LEU A 351 -2.18 -7.76 -26.01
N PHE A 352 -2.08 -6.75 -26.88
CA PHE A 352 -2.25 -5.33 -26.50
C PHE A 352 -3.72 -4.92 -26.29
N PHE A 353 -4.71 -5.67 -26.79
CA PHE A 353 -6.13 -5.40 -26.54
C PHE A 353 -6.62 -5.76 -25.12
N ARG A 354 -5.77 -6.37 -24.29
CA ARG A 354 -6.12 -6.69 -22.90
C ARG A 354 -6.32 -5.42 -22.07
N THR A 355 -7.57 -5.06 -21.83
CA THR A 355 -7.94 -3.93 -20.97
C THR A 355 -8.23 -4.37 -19.54
N ARG A 356 -7.92 -3.51 -18.58
CA ARG A 356 -8.31 -3.69 -17.18
C ARG A 356 -9.72 -3.13 -16.93
N PRO A 357 -10.50 -3.67 -15.97
CA PRO A 357 -11.80 -3.10 -15.62
C PRO A 357 -11.65 -1.66 -15.14
N THR A 358 -12.54 -0.76 -15.58
CA THR A 358 -12.56 0.66 -15.16
C THR A 358 -13.89 1.00 -14.52
N LEU A 359 -13.88 2.00 -13.63
CA LEU A 359 -15.09 2.54 -13.01
C LEU A 359 -16.13 2.97 -14.05
N SER A 360 -17.41 2.78 -13.73
CA SER A 360 -18.53 3.23 -14.56
C SER A 360 -18.58 4.75 -14.63
N GLY A 361 -19.24 5.31 -15.66
CA GLY A 361 -19.36 6.77 -15.83
C GLY A 361 -19.97 7.49 -14.62
N ARG A 362 -20.96 6.84 -13.96
CA ARG A 362 -21.59 7.36 -12.74
C ARG A 362 -20.63 7.36 -11.54
N GLN A 363 -19.88 6.27 -11.37
CA GLN A 363 -18.85 6.17 -10.32
C GLN A 363 -17.73 7.19 -10.54
N LYS A 364 -17.32 7.40 -11.80
CA LYS A 364 -16.32 8.42 -12.15
C LYS A 364 -16.79 9.82 -11.78
N ARG A 365 -18.04 10.20 -12.10
CA ARG A 365 -18.59 11.52 -11.73
C ARG A 365 -18.63 11.72 -10.22
N GLN A 366 -19.16 10.77 -9.47
CA GLN A 366 -19.19 10.85 -8.00
C GLN A 366 -17.79 10.95 -7.38
N LEU A 367 -16.83 10.23 -7.95
CA LEU A 367 -15.45 10.30 -7.47
C LEU A 367 -14.79 11.63 -7.85
N GLN A 368 -15.09 12.17 -9.04
CA GLN A 368 -14.59 13.45 -9.51
C GLN A 368 -15.09 14.58 -8.61
N GLU A 369 -16.39 14.61 -8.27
CA GLU A 369 -16.98 15.57 -7.33
C GLU A 369 -16.30 15.50 -5.95
N LYS A 370 -16.08 14.28 -5.44
CA LYS A 370 -15.35 14.07 -4.18
C LYS A 370 -13.89 14.53 -4.28
N LEU A 371 -13.23 14.28 -5.40
CA LEU A 371 -11.84 14.68 -5.64
C LEU A 371 -11.71 16.20 -5.72
N GLU A 372 -12.61 16.87 -6.44
CA GLU A 372 -12.67 18.33 -6.54
C GLU A 372 -12.87 18.96 -5.16
N TYR A 373 -13.83 18.46 -4.37
CA TYR A 373 -14.00 18.90 -2.99
C TYR A 373 -12.73 18.71 -2.15
N VAL A 374 -12.07 17.55 -2.27
CA VAL A 374 -10.81 17.28 -1.56
C VAL A 374 -9.70 18.22 -2.01
N GLN A 375 -9.58 18.51 -3.31
CA GLN A 375 -8.52 19.37 -3.86
C GLN A 375 -8.74 20.85 -3.54
N GLU A 376 -9.95 21.35 -3.71
CA GLU A 376 -10.23 22.79 -3.57
C GLU A 376 -10.48 23.19 -2.12
N VAL A 377 -11.19 22.35 -1.37
CA VAL A 377 -11.59 22.68 0.01
C VAL A 377 -10.63 22.03 1.00
N VAL A 378 -10.46 20.71 0.94
CA VAL A 378 -9.74 19.98 1.99
C VAL A 378 -8.24 20.25 1.93
N LYS A 379 -7.60 20.24 0.75
CA LYS A 379 -6.15 20.49 0.63
C LYS A 379 -5.78 21.91 0.99
N ASN A 380 -6.54 22.91 0.54
CA ASN A 380 -6.30 24.31 0.91
C ASN A 380 -6.46 24.51 2.42
N LYS A 381 -7.54 23.95 3.00
CA LYS A 381 -7.76 23.99 4.45
C LYS A 381 -6.64 23.26 5.21
N LYS A 382 -6.19 22.10 4.71
CA LYS A 382 -5.07 21.33 5.27
C LYS A 382 -3.77 22.13 5.24
N LYS A 383 -3.46 22.76 4.12
CA LYS A 383 -2.26 23.59 3.97
C LYS A 383 -2.26 24.75 4.94
N ASN A 384 -3.36 25.50 5.03
CA ASN A 384 -3.47 26.64 5.94
C ASN A 384 -3.33 26.21 7.40
N LEU A 385 -4.03 25.14 7.81
CA LEU A 385 -3.93 24.59 9.18
C LEU A 385 -2.51 24.09 9.48
N TYR A 386 -1.82 23.51 8.49
CA TYR A 386 -0.45 23.04 8.65
C TYR A 386 0.55 24.20 8.74
N GLU A 387 0.37 25.26 7.97
CA GLU A 387 1.19 26.49 8.04
C GLU A 387 0.99 27.23 9.36
N GLU A 388 -0.26 27.36 9.81
CA GLU A 388 -0.60 27.94 11.12
C GLU A 388 0.02 27.11 12.26
N TYR A 389 -0.01 25.78 12.13
CA TYR A 389 0.64 24.87 13.05
C TYR A 389 2.17 25.01 13.08
N LEU A 390 2.82 25.09 11.92
CA LEU A 390 4.27 25.30 11.84
C LEU A 390 4.67 26.63 12.48
N ARG A 391 3.89 27.70 12.24
CA ARG A 391 4.10 28.99 12.90
C ARG A 391 3.92 28.94 14.42
N GLN A 392 2.98 28.13 14.92
CA GLN A 392 2.82 27.92 16.36
C GLN A 392 3.91 27.05 16.97
N SER A 393 4.60 26.24 16.16
CA SER A 393 5.63 25.30 16.61
C SER A 393 7.06 25.85 16.49
N VAL A 394 7.27 26.84 15.62
CA VAL A 394 8.51 27.62 15.47
C VAL A 394 8.27 28.95 16.16
N ALA A 395 8.76 29.12 17.39
CA ALA A 395 8.74 30.43 18.04
C ALA A 395 9.51 31.47 17.21
N ASP A 396 9.10 32.73 17.30
CA ASP A 396 9.64 33.95 16.67
C ASP A 396 11.14 34.26 16.99
N HIS A 397 11.96 33.27 17.36
CA HIS A 397 13.35 33.48 17.77
C HIS A 397 14.42 33.10 16.72
N ASP A 398 14.02 32.56 15.56
CA ASP A 398 14.93 32.24 14.44
C ASP A 398 14.79 33.24 13.26
N MET A 399 14.10 34.36 13.44
CA MET A 399 13.90 35.41 12.42
C MET A 399 14.43 36.79 12.82
N ASP A 400 15.41 36.83 13.74
CA ASP A 400 16.25 38.03 14.01
C ASP A 400 17.74 37.71 13.84
#